data_AF-A0A3D1F7K8-F1
#
_entry.id   AF-A0A3D1F7K8-F1
#
_cell.length_a   1.000
_cell.length_b   1.000
_cell.length_c   1.000
_cell.angle_alpha   90.00
_cell.angle_beta   90.00
_cell.angle_gamma   90.00
#
_symmetry.space_group_name_H-M   'P 1'
#
loop_
_entity.id
_entity.type
_entity.pdbx_description
1 polymer ?
#
loop_
_entity_poly.entity_id
_entity_poly.type
_entity_poly.pdbx_seq_one_letter_code
_entity_poly.pdbx_strand_id
1 'polypeptide(L)'
;MIIGSMARPPKPSRVVAKAIEQYKAQELSYKELIKILKQYPDHPIGDLVPDYRRQQQQDIINSGQVPKGAIIANLDKQAPNNSYDCKAYYEDHEFRCEGCSQRFTWTAKEQQRWYESVKGTIYTEIKFCRDCYLNHKSDKKPIQ
;
A
#
# COMPACT_ATOMS: atom_id res chain seq x y z
N MET A 1 31.42 -15.10 -47.52
CA MET A 1 31.17 -14.25 -46.34
C MET A 1 29.68 -14.31 -46.03
N ILE A 2 29.28 -15.01 -44.97
CA ILE A 2 27.88 -15.00 -44.50
C ILE A 2 27.75 -13.80 -43.57
N ILE A 3 27.13 -12.73 -44.04
CA ILE A 3 26.72 -11.59 -43.21
C ILE A 3 25.59 -12.07 -42.30
N GLY A 4 25.93 -12.37 -41.04
CA GLY A 4 24.96 -12.71 -40.01
C GLY A 4 23.99 -11.54 -39.82
N SER A 5 22.72 -11.77 -40.16
CA SER A 5 21.63 -10.82 -39.94
C SER A 5 21.45 -10.67 -38.43
N MET A 6 22.01 -9.60 -37.85
CA MET A 6 21.72 -9.23 -36.47
C MET A 6 20.27 -8.76 -36.41
N ALA A 7 19.38 -9.63 -35.91
CA ALA A 7 18.00 -9.27 -35.64
C ALA A 7 17.99 -7.99 -34.79
N ARG A 8 17.34 -6.93 -35.29
CA ARG A 8 17.19 -5.69 -34.52
C ARG A 8 16.52 -6.05 -33.19
N PRO A 9 17.03 -5.54 -32.05
CA PRO A 9 16.42 -5.82 -30.77
C PRO A 9 14.95 -5.37 -30.79
N PRO A 10 14.05 -6.14 -30.15
CA PRO A 10 12.64 -5.78 -30.09
C PRO A 10 12.47 -4.37 -29.53
N LYS A 11 11.51 -3.62 -30.09
CA LYS A 11 11.17 -2.28 -29.59
C LYS A 11 10.84 -2.36 -28.09
N PRO A 12 11.27 -1.38 -27.28
CA PRO A 12 11.15 -1.40 -25.82
C PRO A 12 9.73 -1.76 -25.33
N SER A 13 8.68 -1.26 -25.99
CA SER A 13 7.30 -1.54 -25.57
C SER A 13 6.89 -3.02 -25.66
N ARG A 14 7.45 -3.78 -26.60
CA ARG A 14 7.12 -5.21 -26.76
C ARG A 14 7.80 -6.08 -25.71
N VAL A 15 9.02 -5.74 -25.32
CA VAL A 15 9.76 -6.43 -24.24
C VAL A 15 9.12 -6.14 -22.90
N VAL A 16 8.81 -4.87 -22.65
CA VAL A 16 8.15 -4.41 -21.43
C VAL A 16 6.76 -5.04 -21.31
N ALA A 17 5.92 -4.98 -22.34
CA ALA A 17 4.59 -5.59 -22.31
C ALA A 17 4.63 -7.10 -22.01
N LYS A 18 5.53 -7.84 -22.65
CA LYS A 18 5.68 -9.28 -22.40
C LYS A 18 6.14 -9.57 -20.97
N ALA A 19 7.10 -8.81 -20.44
CA ALA A 19 7.58 -8.98 -19.07
C ALA A 19 6.46 -8.70 -18.06
N ILE A 20 5.60 -7.71 -18.34
CA ILE A 20 4.41 -7.40 -17.53
C ILE A 20 3.41 -8.58 -17.56
N GLU A 21 3.13 -9.15 -18.74
CA GLU A 21 2.25 -10.32 -18.86
C GLU A 21 2.79 -11.53 -18.09
N GLN A 22 4.09 -11.80 -18.19
CA GLN A 22 4.73 -12.90 -17.47
C GLN A 22 4.71 -12.69 -15.94
N TYR A 23 4.89 -11.44 -15.48
CA TYR A 23 4.73 -11.10 -14.07
C TYR A 23 3.29 -11.32 -13.60
N LYS A 24 2.30 -10.85 -14.37
CA LYS A 24 0.87 -11.07 -14.07
C LYS A 24 0.50 -12.55 -14.04
N ALA A 25 1.14 -13.36 -14.88
CA ALA A 25 0.99 -14.81 -14.91
C ALA A 25 1.78 -15.56 -13.81
N GLN A 26 2.48 -14.85 -12.93
CA GLN A 26 3.38 -15.41 -11.90
C GLN A 26 4.54 -16.26 -12.45
N GLU A 27 4.87 -16.08 -13.73
CA GLU A 27 5.99 -16.76 -14.40
C GLU A 27 7.33 -16.02 -14.23
N LEU A 28 7.27 -14.78 -13.71
CA LEU A 28 8.39 -13.88 -13.55
C LEU A 28 8.26 -13.12 -12.23
N SER A 29 9.32 -13.06 -11.42
CA SER A 29 9.27 -12.36 -10.14
C SER A 29 9.29 -10.83 -10.32
N TYR A 30 8.77 -10.09 -9.34
CA TYR A 30 8.81 -8.62 -9.35
C TYR A 30 10.24 -8.08 -9.46
N LYS A 31 11.22 -8.73 -8.82
CA LYS A 31 12.64 -8.33 -8.88
C LYS A 31 13.21 -8.47 -10.29
N GLU A 32 12.82 -9.51 -11.01
CA GLU A 32 13.19 -9.72 -12.41
C GLU A 32 12.49 -8.71 -13.32
N LEU A 33 11.21 -8.42 -13.07
CA LEU A 33 10.47 -7.38 -13.79
C LEU A 33 11.17 -6.03 -13.66
N ILE A 34 11.53 -5.61 -12.44
CA ILE A 34 12.23 -4.34 -12.20
C ILE A 34 13.59 -4.30 -12.91
N LYS A 35 14.32 -5.41 -12.95
CA LYS A 35 15.60 -5.49 -13.67
C LYS A 35 15.42 -5.29 -15.18
N ILE A 36 14.31 -5.77 -15.75
CA ILE A 36 13.97 -5.56 -17.16
C ILE A 36 13.55 -4.10 -17.39
N LEU A 37 12.67 -3.55 -16.55
CA LEU A 37 12.17 -2.18 -16.68
C LEU A 37 13.28 -1.13 -16.56
N LYS A 38 14.27 -1.33 -15.68
CA LYS A 38 15.44 -0.45 -15.54
C LYS A 38 16.29 -0.31 -16.81
N GLN A 39 16.19 -1.27 -17.74
CA GLN A 39 16.88 -1.19 -19.03
C GLN A 39 16.17 -0.26 -20.03
N TYR A 40 14.95 0.19 -19.71
CA TYR A 40 14.10 0.99 -20.58
C TYR A 40 13.46 2.16 -19.80
N PRO A 41 14.25 3.17 -19.40
CA PRO A 41 13.82 4.25 -18.50
C PRO A 41 12.76 5.20 -19.12
N ASP A 42 12.67 5.26 -20.45
CA ASP A 42 11.72 6.13 -21.17
C ASP A 42 10.32 5.51 -21.32
N HIS A 43 10.09 4.29 -20.82
CA HIS A 43 8.76 3.67 -20.84
C HIS A 43 7.95 4.15 -19.64
N PRO A 44 6.68 4.59 -19.80
CA PRO A 44 5.84 4.91 -18.66
C PRO A 44 5.62 3.63 -17.83
N ILE A 45 6.27 3.56 -16.66
CA ILE A 45 6.14 2.49 -15.67
C ILE A 45 4.82 2.63 -14.87
N GLY A 46 4.10 3.74 -15.06
CA GLY A 46 2.93 4.15 -14.28
C GLY A 46 1.81 3.10 -14.17
N ASP A 47 1.69 2.22 -15.16
CA ASP A 47 0.62 1.20 -15.20
C ASP A 47 0.93 -0.06 -14.37
N LEU A 48 2.11 -0.17 -13.74
CA LEU A 48 2.52 -1.29 -12.87
C LEU A 48 2.43 -1.01 -11.37
N VAL A 49 2.14 0.24 -10.99
CA VAL A 49 2.11 0.69 -9.60
C VAL A 49 1.01 0.04 -8.73
N PRO A 50 -0.17 -0.38 -9.25
CA PRO A 50 -1.16 -1.10 -8.45
C PRO A 50 -0.66 -2.43 -7.88
N ASP A 51 0.31 -3.07 -8.53
CA ASP A 51 0.80 -4.39 -8.13
C ASP A 51 1.84 -4.34 -7.01
N TYR A 52 2.54 -3.21 -6.84
CA TYR A 52 3.54 -3.07 -5.78
C TYR A 52 2.94 -3.16 -4.37
N ARG A 53 1.83 -2.46 -4.11
CA ARG A 53 1.17 -2.48 -2.79
C ARG A 53 0.57 -3.84 -2.47
N ARG A 54 -0.01 -4.51 -3.46
CA ARG A 54 -0.52 -5.88 -3.33
C ARG A 54 0.61 -6.88 -3.09
N GLN A 55 1.73 -6.75 -3.80
CA GLN A 55 2.91 -7.58 -3.57
C GLN A 55 3.48 -7.36 -2.16
N GLN A 56 3.63 -6.10 -1.72
CA GLN A 56 4.13 -5.78 -0.38
C GLN A 56 3.24 -6.39 0.71
N GLN A 57 1.91 -6.29 0.56
CA GLN A 57 0.98 -6.94 1.47
C GLN A 57 1.14 -8.46 1.45
N GLN A 58 1.25 -9.07 0.26
CA GLN A 58 1.42 -10.51 0.14
C GLN A 58 2.74 -11.00 0.75
N ASP A 59 3.82 -10.24 0.60
CA ASP A 59 5.12 -10.54 1.21
C ASP A 59 5.02 -10.50 2.75
N ILE A 60 4.30 -9.53 3.31
CA ILE A 60 4.04 -9.43 4.77
C ILE A 60 3.17 -10.59 5.26
N ILE A 61 2.15 -11.00 4.48
CA ILE A 61 1.30 -12.15 4.81
C ILE A 61 2.12 -13.44 4.77
N ASN A 62 2.91 -13.64 3.72
CA ASN A 62 3.70 -14.84 3.48
C ASN A 62 4.90 -14.96 4.42
N SER A 63 5.47 -13.85 4.87
CA SER A 63 6.57 -13.83 5.85
C SER A 63 6.14 -14.31 7.24
N GLY A 64 4.83 -14.49 7.48
CA GLY A 64 4.30 -14.85 8.79
C GLY A 64 4.36 -13.71 9.80
N GLN A 65 4.60 -12.48 9.35
CA GLN A 65 4.68 -11.29 10.20
C GLN A 65 3.31 -10.76 10.63
N VAL A 66 2.21 -11.29 10.07
CA VAL A 66 0.85 -10.91 10.46
C VAL A 66 0.52 -11.51 11.84
N PRO A 67 0.26 -10.68 12.86
CA PRO A 67 -0.09 -11.15 14.19
C PRO A 67 -1.38 -11.96 14.20
N LYS A 68 -1.47 -12.92 15.12
CA LYS A 68 -2.69 -13.73 15.30
C LYS A 68 -3.85 -12.83 15.72
N GLY A 69 -4.95 -12.89 14.98
CA GLY A 69 -6.15 -12.07 15.24
C GLY A 69 -6.16 -10.73 14.52
N ALA A 70 -5.10 -10.40 13.76
CA ALA A 70 -5.11 -9.25 12.87
C ALA A 70 -6.11 -9.42 11.72
N ILE A 71 -6.63 -8.31 11.23
CA ILE A 71 -7.54 -8.26 10.07
C ILE A 71 -6.72 -7.86 8.84
N ILE A 72 -6.73 -8.70 7.80
CA ILE A 72 -6.08 -8.36 6.52
C ILE A 72 -6.82 -7.18 5.88
N ALA A 73 -6.06 -6.18 5.45
CA ALA A 73 -6.63 -4.98 4.86
C ALA A 73 -7.06 -5.19 3.39
N ASN A 74 -8.13 -4.53 2.97
CA ASN A 74 -8.46 -4.43 1.56
C ASN A 74 -7.83 -3.16 0.96
N LEU A 75 -6.76 -3.33 0.19
CA LEU A 75 -6.00 -2.22 -0.40
C LEU A 75 -6.81 -1.40 -1.40
N ASP A 76 -7.71 -2.02 -2.16
CA ASP A 76 -8.58 -1.34 -3.13
C ASP A 76 -9.59 -0.42 -2.43
N LYS A 77 -9.85 -0.67 -1.14
CA LYS A 77 -10.71 0.17 -0.31
C LYS A 77 -9.94 1.23 0.49
N GLN A 78 -8.62 1.24 0.51
CA GLN A 78 -7.92 2.35 1.17
C GLN A 78 -8.03 3.62 0.33
N ALA A 79 -7.97 4.78 0.99
CA ALA A 79 -7.88 6.05 0.28
C ALA A 79 -6.61 6.06 -0.59
N PRO A 80 -6.69 6.53 -1.85
CA PRO A 80 -5.48 6.79 -2.63
C PRO A 80 -4.66 7.82 -1.86
N ASN A 81 -3.39 7.50 -1.64
CA ASN A 81 -2.43 8.38 -1.02
C ASN A 81 -1.25 8.52 -2.00
N ASN A 82 -0.61 9.69 -2.01
CA ASN A 82 0.54 9.95 -2.89
C ASN A 82 1.82 9.23 -2.42
N SER A 83 1.72 8.37 -1.41
CA SER A 83 2.79 7.49 -0.98
C SER A 83 2.62 6.11 -1.61
N TYR A 84 3.73 5.38 -1.66
CA TYR A 84 3.74 3.96 -1.98
C TYR A 84 3.32 3.10 -0.78
N ASP A 85 3.01 3.74 0.37
CA ASP A 85 2.64 3.07 1.61
C ASP A 85 1.19 2.56 1.61
N CYS A 86 1.00 1.45 2.30
CA CYS A 86 -0.32 0.91 2.64
C CYS A 86 -0.33 0.26 4.02
N LYS A 87 -1.52 0.10 4.60
CA LYS A 87 -1.70 -0.80 5.74
C LYS A 87 -1.98 -2.19 5.20
N ALA A 88 -1.07 -3.14 5.39
CA ALA A 88 -1.24 -4.53 4.94
C ALA A 88 -2.24 -5.31 5.80
N TYR A 89 -2.29 -5.00 7.10
CA TYR A 89 -3.20 -5.57 8.07
C TYR A 89 -3.51 -4.54 9.18
N TYR A 90 -4.48 -4.86 10.03
CA TYR A 90 -4.86 -4.10 11.21
C TYR A 90 -4.79 -4.99 12.45
N GLU A 91 -4.24 -4.45 13.54
CA GLU A 91 -4.12 -5.14 14.82
C GLU A 91 -4.58 -4.23 15.95
N ASP A 92 -5.06 -4.79 17.07
CA ASP A 92 -5.48 -4.00 18.22
C ASP A 92 -4.31 -3.20 18.78
N HIS A 93 -4.44 -1.88 18.85
CA HIS A 93 -3.41 -0.99 19.33
C HIS A 93 -3.87 -0.25 20.60
N GLU A 94 -3.23 -0.54 21.73
CA GLU A 94 -3.48 0.21 22.96
C GLU A 94 -2.87 1.61 22.88
N PHE A 95 -3.61 2.62 23.32
CA PHE A 95 -3.12 3.99 23.43
C PHE A 95 -3.63 4.63 24.71
N ARG A 96 -2.93 5.69 25.14
CA ARG A 96 -3.36 6.53 26.25
C ARG A 96 -3.94 7.82 25.70
N CYS A 97 -5.18 8.14 26.07
CA CYS A 97 -5.84 9.36 25.63
C CYS A 97 -5.12 10.60 26.20
N GLU A 98 -4.74 11.54 25.35
CA GLU A 98 -4.10 12.81 25.77
C GLU A 98 -5.04 13.71 26.58
N GLY A 99 -6.37 13.59 26.37
CA GLY A 99 -7.37 14.37 27.09
C GLY A 99 -7.67 13.85 28.51
N CYS A 100 -8.03 12.57 28.63
CA CYS A 100 -8.45 11.99 29.92
C CYS A 100 -7.42 11.04 30.56
N SER A 101 -6.27 10.81 29.92
CA SER A 101 -5.20 9.93 30.41
C SER A 101 -5.55 8.45 30.61
N GLN A 102 -6.77 8.03 30.30
CA GLN A 102 -7.19 6.63 30.35
C GLN A 102 -6.63 5.83 29.16
N ARG A 103 -6.52 4.51 29.36
CA ARG A 103 -6.09 3.56 28.32
C ARG A 103 -7.30 3.11 27.51
N PHE A 104 -7.11 3.07 26.20
CA PHE A 104 -8.10 2.59 25.24
C PHE A 104 -7.43 1.70 24.21
N THR A 105 -8.22 0.89 23.54
CA THR A 105 -7.75 0.05 22.44
C THR A 105 -8.36 0.56 21.16
N TRP A 106 -7.51 0.91 20.18
CA TRP A 106 -7.95 1.12 18.82
C TRP A 106 -7.99 -0.23 18.12
N THR A 107 -9.18 -0.80 18.02
CA THR A 107 -9.33 -2.17 17.55
C THR A 107 -9.01 -2.30 16.06
N ALA A 108 -8.58 -3.49 15.64
CA ALA A 108 -8.37 -3.81 14.23
C ALA A 108 -9.63 -3.53 13.38
N LYS A 109 -10.81 -3.72 13.96
CA LYS A 109 -12.10 -3.47 13.29
C LYS A 109 -12.39 -1.98 13.12
N GLU A 110 -12.08 -1.15 14.11
CA GLU A 110 -12.21 0.30 14.02
C GLU A 110 -11.21 0.87 13.01
N GLN A 111 -9.99 0.35 12.98
CA GLN A 111 -8.99 0.65 11.95
C GLN A 111 -9.51 0.31 10.55
N GLN A 112 -10.00 -0.91 10.35
CA GLN A 112 -10.58 -1.33 9.07
C GLN A 112 -11.67 -0.35 8.61
N ARG A 113 -12.63 -0.04 9.48
CA ARG A 113 -13.70 0.92 9.14
C ARG A 113 -13.14 2.30 8.80
N TRP A 114 -12.16 2.79 9.56
CA TRP A 114 -11.55 4.09 9.34
C TRP A 114 -10.87 4.20 7.97
N TYR A 115 -10.02 3.23 7.64
CA TYR A 115 -9.24 3.27 6.40
C TYR A 115 -10.05 2.87 5.17
N GLU A 116 -10.93 1.87 5.28
CA GLU A 116 -11.62 1.30 4.12
C GLU A 116 -12.95 2.00 3.81
N SER A 117 -13.72 2.36 4.85
CA SER A 117 -15.05 2.94 4.69
C SER A 117 -15.06 4.45 4.82
N VAL A 118 -14.39 4.99 5.85
CA VAL A 118 -14.32 6.44 6.09
C VAL A 118 -13.24 7.11 5.21
N LYS A 119 -12.35 6.32 4.60
CA LYS A 119 -11.23 6.79 3.76
C LYS A 119 -10.30 7.73 4.52
N GLY A 120 -10.09 7.46 5.80
CA GLY A 120 -9.13 8.18 6.63
C GLY A 120 -7.70 8.04 6.10
N THR A 121 -6.86 9.05 6.37
CA THR A 121 -5.45 9.02 5.98
C THR A 121 -4.69 7.90 6.68
N ILE A 122 -3.81 7.19 5.96
CA ILE A 122 -2.96 6.12 6.51
C ILE A 122 -1.98 6.61 7.60
N TYR A 123 -1.76 7.93 7.68
CA TYR A 123 -0.94 8.61 8.69
C TYR A 123 -1.73 8.98 9.96
N THR A 124 -2.95 8.46 10.12
CA THR A 124 -3.76 8.75 11.30
C THR A 124 -3.14 8.11 12.54
N GLU A 125 -2.82 8.94 13.52
CA GLU A 125 -2.46 8.53 14.88
C GLU A 125 -3.63 8.80 15.82
N ILE A 126 -4.09 7.80 16.57
CA ILE A 126 -5.12 7.98 17.58
C ILE A 126 -4.48 8.50 18.87
N LYS A 127 -4.79 9.75 19.20
CA LYS A 127 -4.30 10.44 20.42
C LYS A 127 -5.38 10.66 21.46
N PHE A 128 -6.64 10.63 21.05
CA PHE A 128 -7.78 10.93 21.90
C PHE A 128 -8.80 9.80 21.86
N CYS A 129 -9.45 9.53 22.99
CA CYS A 129 -10.69 8.77 22.99
C CYS A 129 -11.77 9.58 22.26
N ARG A 130 -12.87 8.91 21.88
CA ARG A 130 -13.95 9.52 21.10
C ARG A 130 -14.49 10.80 21.76
N ASP A 131 -14.72 10.77 23.07
CA ASP A 131 -15.33 11.90 23.78
C ASP A 131 -14.35 13.08 23.87
N CYS A 132 -13.08 12.83 24.24
CA CYS A 132 -12.06 13.87 24.24
C CYS A 132 -11.78 14.42 22.83
N TYR A 133 -11.89 13.61 21.79
CA TYR A 133 -11.73 14.06 20.41
C TYR A 133 -12.86 15.02 19.99
N LEU A 134 -14.11 14.72 20.38
CA LEU A 134 -15.25 15.60 20.11
C LEU A 134 -15.11 16.93 20.83
N ASN A 135 -14.70 16.92 22.10
CA ASN A 135 -14.47 18.15 22.88
C ASN A 135 -13.30 18.96 22.28
N HIS A 136 -12.18 18.31 21.96
CA HIS A 136 -11.05 18.99 21.33
C HIS A 136 -11.41 19.58 19.95
N LYS A 137 -12.33 18.94 19.20
CA LYS A 137 -12.85 19.49 17.94
C LYS A 137 -13.75 20.70 18.15
N SER A 138 -14.59 20.72 19.19
CA SER A 138 -15.44 21.88 19.49
C SER A 138 -14.64 23.08 19.97
N ASP A 139 -13.50 22.84 20.64
CA ASP A 139 -12.64 23.90 21.17
C ASP A 139 -11.79 24.58 20.09
N LYS A 140 -11.53 23.90 18.97
CA LYS A 140 -10.91 24.52 17.80
C LYS A 140 -11.94 25.44 17.14
N LYS A 141 -11.83 26.76 17.41
CA LYS A 141 -12.55 27.80 16.66
C LYS A 141 -12.47 27.49 15.15
N PRO A 142 -13.58 27.64 14.40
CA PRO A 142 -13.53 27.51 12.95
C PRO A 142 -12.47 28.49 12.43
N ILE A 143 -11.61 27.99 11.52
CA ILE A 143 -10.66 28.83 10.79
C ILE A 143 -11.51 29.87 10.07
N GLN A 144 -11.37 31.13 10.49
CA GLN A 144 -11.95 32.30 9.81
C GLN A 144 -11.24 32.53 8.48
#